data_AF-A0A8J6BL13-F1
#
_entry.id   AF-A0A8J6BL13-F1
#
_cell.length_a   1.000
_cell.length_b   1.000
_cell.length_c   1.000
_cell.angle_alpha   90.00
_cell.angle_beta   90.00
_cell.angle_gamma   90.00
#
_symmetry.space_group_name_H-M   'P 1'
#
loop_
_entity.id
_entity.type
_entity.pdbx_description
1 polymer ?
#
loop_
_entity_poly.entity_id
_entity_poly.type
_entity_poly.pdbx_seq_one_letter_code
_entity_poly.pdbx_strand_id
1 'polypeptide(L)'
;MDGSESALHLTARAPSISQRERPPSHSESALHLTARAPSISQRERPPLHNGKTIVEQSQQAYQDAFDISKMEMQPTHPIRLGLALNFSVFFYEILNSPERACSLAKTAFDEAIAELDTLSEESYKDSTLIMQLLRDNLTLWTSDTQGDEAEQGECGGEN
;
A
#
# COMPACT_ATOMS: atom_id res chain seq x y z
N MET A 1 32.46 24.87 55.68
CA MET A 1 33.26 24.98 56.91
C MET A 1 32.39 24.40 58.00
N ASP A 2 32.67 23.27 58.65
CA ASP A 2 33.76 22.30 58.71
C ASP A 2 33.07 21.04 59.33
N GLY A 3 33.32 19.80 58.91
CA GLY A 3 34.32 18.93 59.56
C GLY A 3 33.95 18.65 61.04
N SER A 4 33.91 17.45 61.60
CA SER A 4 34.45 16.12 61.27
C SER A 4 33.81 15.15 62.29
N GLU A 5 33.66 13.87 61.99
CA GLU A 5 34.29 12.72 62.70
C GLU A 5 33.21 11.62 62.78
N SER A 6 33.45 10.31 62.77
CA SER A 6 34.61 9.49 62.51
C SER A 6 34.10 8.05 62.31
N ALA A 7 34.92 7.25 61.66
CA ALA A 7 34.69 5.92 61.14
C ALA A 7 34.53 4.79 62.20
N LEU A 8 33.75 3.77 61.82
CA LEU A 8 33.97 2.31 61.94
C LEU A 8 34.22 1.65 63.32
N HIS A 9 33.34 0.71 63.65
CA HIS A 9 33.58 -0.57 64.36
C HIS A 9 32.28 -1.40 64.23
N LEU A 10 32.22 -2.71 63.98
CA LEU A 10 33.20 -3.78 63.89
C LEU A 10 32.50 -5.02 63.30
N THR A 11 33.16 -5.65 62.33
CA THR A 11 33.16 -7.08 61.94
C THR A 11 32.17 -8.05 62.60
N ALA A 12 31.38 -8.76 61.79
CA ALA A 12 31.08 -10.17 62.06
C ALA A 12 30.94 -10.97 60.75
N ARG A 13 31.80 -11.96 60.67
CA ARG A 13 32.13 -12.86 59.56
C ARG A 13 31.08 -13.97 59.44
N ALA A 14 30.73 -14.36 58.20
CA ALA A 14 29.85 -15.48 57.89
C ALA A 14 30.39 -16.83 58.42
N PRO A 15 29.53 -17.86 58.46
CA PRO A 15 29.93 -19.15 57.92
C PRO A 15 28.96 -19.69 56.86
N SER A 16 29.58 -20.42 55.94
CA SER A 16 29.01 -21.12 54.79
C SER A 16 28.62 -22.57 55.16
N ILE A 17 28.17 -23.33 54.14
CA ILE A 17 27.97 -24.80 54.05
C ILE A 17 26.49 -25.21 54.23
N SER A 18 25.72 -25.40 53.15
CA SER A 18 25.74 -26.56 52.22
C SER A 18 25.24 -27.86 52.85
N GLN A 19 23.93 -28.11 52.73
CA GLN A 19 23.31 -29.42 52.43
C GLN A 19 21.97 -29.11 51.72
N ARG A 20 21.79 -29.38 50.41
CA ARG A 20 21.16 -30.61 49.87
C ARG A 20 20.14 -31.17 50.88
N GLU A 21 18.84 -31.20 50.59
CA GLU A 21 18.21 -32.14 49.66
C GLU A 21 16.78 -31.63 49.38
N ARG A 22 16.36 -31.53 48.12
CA ARG A 22 14.94 -31.64 47.76
C ARG A 22 14.81 -32.66 46.64
N PRO A 23 14.25 -33.85 46.91
CA PRO A 23 13.72 -34.71 45.86
C PRO A 23 12.19 -34.61 45.76
N PRO A 24 11.62 -35.09 44.64
CA PRO A 24 10.34 -34.66 44.12
C PRO A 24 9.22 -35.69 44.32
N SER A 25 7.96 -35.29 44.23
CA SER A 25 6.92 -36.17 43.65
C SER A 25 5.60 -35.45 43.36
N HIS A 26 5.26 -35.51 42.07
CA HIS A 26 3.93 -35.84 41.53
C HIS A 26 2.88 -34.72 41.43
N SER A 27 2.70 -34.30 40.17
CA SER A 27 1.45 -34.02 39.45
C SER A 27 1.62 -32.81 38.54
N GLU A 28 2.23 -33.13 37.40
CA GLU A 28 2.39 -32.33 36.20
C GLU A 28 1.04 -31.90 35.61
N SER A 29 0.48 -30.78 36.06
CA SER A 29 -0.68 -30.18 35.39
C SER A 29 -0.64 -28.66 35.26
N ALA A 30 0.55 -28.05 35.37
CA ALA A 30 0.74 -26.62 35.18
C ALA A 30 1.72 -26.25 34.04
N LEU A 31 2.02 -27.19 33.13
CA LEU A 31 2.96 -26.99 32.01
C LEU A 31 2.38 -27.38 30.64
N HIS A 32 1.11 -27.10 30.37
CA HIS A 32 0.56 -27.32 29.02
C HIS A 32 -0.15 -26.11 28.39
N LEU A 33 0.13 -24.91 28.89
CA LEU A 33 -0.13 -23.70 28.13
C LEU A 33 1.17 -22.90 27.97
N THR A 34 2.11 -23.50 27.25
CA THR A 34 3.09 -22.74 26.48
C THR A 34 2.29 -21.91 25.49
N ALA A 35 1.85 -20.73 25.92
CA ALA A 35 1.47 -19.64 25.05
C ALA A 35 2.73 -19.25 24.27
N ARG A 36 3.00 -20.02 23.22
CA ARG A 36 3.97 -19.70 22.19
C ARG A 36 3.44 -18.42 21.57
N ALA A 37 3.96 -17.28 22.04
CA ALA A 37 3.90 -16.03 21.30
C ALA A 37 4.16 -16.38 19.83
N PRO A 38 3.28 -16.02 18.89
CA PRO A 38 3.54 -16.32 17.50
C PRO A 38 4.78 -15.51 17.14
N SER A 39 5.90 -16.21 16.99
CA SER A 39 7.09 -15.67 16.37
C SER A 39 6.63 -15.03 15.06
N ILE A 40 7.03 -13.78 14.84
CA ILE A 40 6.93 -13.04 13.57
C ILE A 40 7.86 -13.73 12.56
N SER A 41 7.61 -15.00 12.28
CA SER A 41 8.44 -15.87 11.45
C SER A 41 7.64 -16.99 10.79
N GLN A 42 6.31 -17.00 10.95
CA GLN A 42 5.39 -17.90 10.24
C GLN A 42 4.16 -17.15 9.71
N ARG A 43 4.32 -15.89 9.27
CA ARG A 43 3.54 -15.45 8.10
C ARG A 43 4.21 -16.16 6.93
N GLU A 44 3.81 -17.40 6.69
CA GLU A 44 3.98 -17.99 5.37
C GLU A 44 3.38 -16.96 4.40
N ARG A 45 4.24 -16.25 3.68
CA ARG A 45 3.77 -15.56 2.48
C ARG A 45 3.11 -16.66 1.66
N PRO A 46 1.84 -16.53 1.27
CA PRO A 46 1.23 -17.52 0.39
C PRO A 46 2.15 -17.72 -0.82
N PRO A 47 2.31 -18.95 -1.32
CA PRO A 47 3.22 -19.23 -2.42
C PRO A 47 2.87 -18.32 -3.60
N LEU A 48 3.76 -17.38 -3.91
CA LEU A 48 3.64 -16.44 -5.03
C LEU A 48 3.90 -17.14 -6.37
N HIS A 49 3.29 -18.30 -6.61
CA HIS A 49 3.48 -19.01 -7.88
C HIS A 49 2.18 -19.70 -8.29
N ASN A 50 1.07 -18.97 -8.27
CA ASN A 50 0.11 -19.14 -9.34
C ASN A 50 0.80 -18.60 -10.59
N GLY A 51 0.85 -19.32 -11.71
CA GLY A 51 1.65 -18.99 -12.91
C GLY A 51 1.25 -17.70 -13.66
N LYS A 52 0.77 -16.69 -12.94
CA LYS A 52 0.49 -15.33 -13.38
C LYS A 52 1.72 -14.47 -13.14
N THR A 53 2.10 -13.72 -14.16
CA THR A 53 3.13 -12.69 -14.11
C THR A 53 2.82 -11.65 -13.04
N ILE A 54 3.84 -10.93 -12.56
CA ILE A 54 3.67 -9.83 -11.60
C ILE A 54 2.70 -8.79 -12.18
N VAL A 55 2.77 -8.54 -13.49
CA VAL A 55 1.89 -7.61 -14.21
C VAL A 55 0.44 -8.08 -14.17
N GLU A 56 0.15 -9.35 -14.43
CA GLU A 56 -1.22 -9.89 -14.35
C GLU A 56 -1.78 -9.84 -12.93
N GLN A 57 -0.93 -10.07 -11.91
CA GLN A 57 -1.33 -9.95 -10.51
C GLN A 57 -1.65 -8.50 -10.15
N SER A 58 -0.80 -7.55 -10.57
CA SER A 58 -1.05 -6.12 -10.40
C SER A 58 -2.32 -5.67 -11.10
N GLN A 59 -2.53 -6.10 -12.35
CA GLN A 59 -3.73 -5.78 -13.11
C GLN A 59 -5.00 -6.29 -12.41
N GLN A 60 -4.98 -7.55 -11.93
CA GLN A 60 -6.12 -8.10 -11.19
C GLN A 60 -6.38 -7.33 -9.91
N ALA A 61 -5.33 -6.98 -9.15
CA ALA A 61 -5.49 -6.21 -7.91
C ALA A 61 -6.07 -4.81 -8.17
N TYR A 62 -5.64 -4.12 -9.24
CA TYR A 62 -6.24 -2.84 -9.64
C TYR A 62 -7.70 -3.01 -10.05
N GLN A 63 -8.02 -4.04 -10.82
CA GLN A 63 -9.39 -4.32 -11.26
C GLN A 63 -10.31 -4.60 -10.07
N ASP A 64 -9.91 -5.49 -9.17
CA ASP A 64 -10.69 -5.86 -7.98
C ASP A 64 -10.94 -4.63 -7.08
N ALA A 65 -9.88 -3.83 -6.84
CA ALA A 65 -10.01 -2.60 -6.07
C ALA A 65 -10.94 -1.60 -6.76
N PHE A 66 -10.88 -1.51 -8.09
CA PHE A 66 -11.67 -0.56 -8.87
C PHE A 66 -13.16 -0.96 -8.85
N ASP A 67 -13.46 -2.25 -8.99
CA ASP A 67 -14.81 -2.77 -8.92
C ASP A 67 -15.42 -2.57 -7.52
N ILE A 68 -14.66 -2.84 -6.46
CA ILE A 68 -15.09 -2.54 -5.08
C ILE A 68 -15.36 -1.04 -4.92
N SER A 69 -14.47 -0.18 -5.42
CA SER A 69 -14.66 1.28 -5.33
C SER A 69 -15.91 1.75 -6.09
N LYS A 70 -16.28 1.10 -7.19
CA LYS A 70 -17.50 1.43 -7.94
C LYS A 70 -18.77 1.09 -7.17
N MET A 71 -18.74 0.03 -6.37
CA MET A 71 -19.89 -0.42 -5.58
C MET A 71 -20.05 0.37 -4.28
N GLU A 72 -18.93 0.74 -3.65
CA GLU A 72 -18.92 1.33 -2.30
C GLU A 72 -18.77 2.86 -2.29
N MET A 73 -18.29 3.47 -3.39
CA MET A 73 -17.93 4.90 -3.41
C MET A 73 -18.52 5.63 -4.62
N GLN A 74 -18.91 6.89 -4.40
CA GLN A 74 -19.34 7.79 -5.47
C GLN A 74 -18.20 8.05 -6.46
N PRO A 75 -18.49 8.32 -7.75
CA PRO A 75 -17.48 8.61 -8.77
C PRO A 75 -16.55 9.78 -8.42
N THR A 76 -17.05 10.72 -7.63
CA THR A 76 -16.31 11.88 -7.14
C THR A 76 -15.42 11.59 -5.95
N HIS A 77 -15.48 10.42 -5.34
CA HIS A 77 -14.73 10.13 -4.13
C HIS A 77 -13.21 10.13 -4.40
N PRO A 78 -12.38 10.87 -3.63
CA PRO A 78 -10.94 10.99 -3.89
C PRO A 78 -10.21 9.65 -4.02
N ILE A 79 -10.58 8.64 -3.22
CA ILE A 79 -9.98 7.29 -3.30
C ILE A 79 -10.30 6.61 -4.63
N ARG A 80 -11.56 6.70 -5.11
CA ARG A 80 -11.98 6.08 -6.39
C ARG A 80 -11.32 6.81 -7.57
N LEU A 81 -11.27 8.13 -7.53
CA LEU A 81 -10.56 8.95 -8.51
C LEU A 81 -9.06 8.64 -8.56
N GLY A 82 -8.41 8.56 -7.39
CA GLY A 82 -6.99 8.22 -7.29
C GLY A 82 -6.69 6.81 -7.79
N LEU A 83 -7.61 5.86 -7.57
CA LEU A 83 -7.49 4.52 -8.10
C LEU A 83 -7.63 4.49 -9.62
N ALA A 84 -8.59 5.22 -10.20
CA ALA A 84 -8.71 5.37 -11.65
C ALA A 84 -7.45 5.99 -12.26
N LEU A 85 -6.91 7.04 -11.62
CA LEU A 85 -5.66 7.67 -12.05
C LEU A 85 -4.51 6.66 -12.07
N ASN A 86 -4.27 5.97 -10.96
CA ASN A 86 -3.18 4.98 -10.88
C ASN A 86 -3.37 3.83 -11.88
N PHE A 87 -4.60 3.38 -12.08
CA PHE A 87 -4.88 2.30 -13.01
C PHE A 87 -4.68 2.74 -14.47
N SER A 88 -5.04 3.99 -14.82
CA SER A 88 -4.75 4.56 -16.14
C SER A 88 -3.24 4.66 -16.41
N VAL A 89 -2.45 5.11 -15.43
CA VAL A 89 -0.98 5.16 -15.53
C VAL A 89 -0.40 3.76 -15.69
N PHE A 90 -0.92 2.75 -14.98
CA PHE A 90 -0.52 1.36 -15.16
C PHE A 90 -0.77 0.86 -16.60
N PHE A 91 -1.91 1.19 -17.20
CA PHE A 91 -2.18 0.85 -18.61
C PHE A 91 -1.20 1.53 -19.57
N TYR A 92 -0.81 2.78 -19.29
CA TYR A 92 0.13 3.53 -20.11
C TYR A 92 1.57 3.02 -19.96
N GLU A 93 2.10 3.02 -18.73
CA GLU A 93 3.53 2.77 -18.46
C GLU A 93 3.90 1.28 -18.42
N ILE A 94 2.99 0.41 -17.96
CA ILE A 94 3.32 -1.01 -17.73
C ILE A 94 2.78 -1.91 -18.85
N LEU A 95 1.56 -1.66 -19.32
CA LEU A 95 0.93 -2.45 -20.38
C LEU A 95 1.10 -1.84 -21.78
N ASN A 96 1.76 -0.67 -21.89
CA ASN A 96 1.99 0.05 -23.14
C ASN A 96 0.73 0.13 -24.02
N SER A 97 -0.41 0.41 -23.38
CA SER A 97 -1.75 0.43 -23.97
C SER A 97 -2.37 1.81 -23.79
N PRO A 98 -1.91 2.82 -24.54
CA PRO A 98 -2.31 4.21 -24.36
C PRO A 98 -3.80 4.44 -24.60
N GLU A 99 -4.43 3.68 -25.51
CA GLU A 99 -5.87 3.80 -25.79
C GLU A 99 -6.71 3.38 -24.58
N ARG A 100 -6.31 2.30 -23.89
CA ARG A 100 -6.98 1.83 -22.68
C ARG A 100 -6.76 2.80 -21.51
N ALA A 101 -5.56 3.33 -21.37
CA ALA A 101 -5.24 4.35 -20.37
C ALA A 101 -6.10 5.60 -20.54
N CYS A 102 -6.15 6.14 -21.77
CA CYS A 102 -6.95 7.32 -22.09
C CYS A 102 -8.45 7.06 -21.90
N SER A 103 -8.95 5.91 -22.35
CA SER A 103 -10.36 5.55 -22.17
C SER A 103 -10.75 5.47 -20.69
N LEU A 104 -9.91 4.86 -19.85
CA LEU A 104 -10.16 4.75 -18.41
C LEU A 104 -10.13 6.12 -17.73
N ALA A 105 -9.08 6.92 -17.99
CA ALA A 105 -8.95 8.25 -17.41
C ALA A 105 -10.09 9.18 -17.83
N LYS A 106 -10.49 9.14 -19.11
CA LYS A 106 -11.62 9.93 -19.64
C LYS A 106 -12.94 9.51 -19.00
N THR A 107 -13.20 8.22 -18.88
CA THR A 107 -14.43 7.70 -18.26
C THR A 107 -14.52 8.16 -16.80
N ALA A 108 -13.45 8.01 -16.02
CA ALA A 108 -13.42 8.45 -14.63
C ALA A 108 -13.60 9.97 -14.48
N PHE A 109 -13.01 10.75 -15.38
CA PHE A 109 -13.18 12.21 -15.40
C PHE A 109 -14.63 12.59 -15.72
N ASP A 110 -15.22 12.01 -16.77
CA ASP A 110 -16.60 12.30 -17.20
C ASP A 110 -17.62 11.89 -16.12
N GLU A 111 -17.46 10.72 -15.50
CA GLU A 111 -18.30 10.26 -14.37
C GLU A 111 -18.20 11.21 -13.17
N ALA A 112 -16.99 11.69 -12.85
CA ALA A 112 -16.80 12.61 -11.73
C ALA A 112 -17.38 14.01 -12.02
N ILE A 113 -17.28 14.52 -13.25
CA ILE A 113 -17.92 15.78 -13.65
C ILE A 113 -19.44 15.70 -13.48
N ALA A 114 -20.06 14.57 -13.84
CA ALA A 114 -21.51 14.40 -13.75
C ALA A 114 -22.06 14.48 -12.31
N GLU A 115 -21.24 14.15 -11.32
CA GLU A 115 -21.62 14.14 -9.91
C GLU A 115 -20.86 15.17 -9.06
N LEU A 116 -20.05 16.05 -9.67
CA LEU A 116 -19.19 17.00 -8.95
C LEU A 116 -19.99 17.95 -8.04
N ASP A 117 -21.21 18.31 -8.44
CA ASP A 117 -22.09 19.23 -7.72
C ASP A 117 -22.65 18.66 -6.40
N THR A 118 -22.48 17.35 -6.14
CA THR A 118 -22.98 16.67 -4.93
C THR A 118 -21.93 16.54 -3.82
N LEU A 119 -20.68 16.94 -4.07
CA LEU A 119 -19.57 16.80 -3.15
C LEU A 119 -19.64 17.75 -1.95
N SER A 120 -19.17 17.27 -0.79
CA SER A 120 -18.91 18.11 0.38
C SER A 120 -17.65 18.96 0.19
N GLU A 121 -17.59 20.11 0.85
CA GLU A 121 -16.48 21.08 0.74
C GLU A 121 -15.11 20.49 1.14
N GLU A 122 -15.11 19.53 2.06
CA GLU A 122 -13.90 18.81 2.51
C GLU A 122 -13.31 17.92 1.40
N SER A 123 -14.16 17.13 0.73
CA SER A 123 -13.71 16.23 -0.34
C SER A 123 -13.56 16.94 -1.70
N TYR A 124 -14.18 18.12 -1.88
CA TYR A 124 -14.15 18.86 -3.15
C TYR A 124 -12.72 19.24 -3.57
N LYS A 125 -11.88 19.68 -2.63
CA LYS A 125 -10.49 20.09 -2.91
C LYS A 125 -9.65 18.93 -3.42
N ASP A 126 -9.73 17.78 -2.75
CA ASP A 126 -8.96 16.59 -3.12
C ASP A 126 -9.47 15.99 -4.44
N SER A 127 -10.80 15.94 -4.61
CA SER A 127 -11.42 15.41 -5.83
C SER A 127 -11.06 16.24 -7.05
N THR A 128 -11.16 17.58 -6.95
CA THR A 128 -10.79 18.49 -8.05
C THR A 128 -9.30 18.46 -8.36
N LEU A 129 -8.43 18.29 -7.36
CA LEU A 129 -6.99 18.09 -7.57
C LEU A 129 -6.72 16.82 -8.39
N ILE A 130 -7.36 15.70 -8.04
CA ILE A 130 -7.16 14.44 -8.77
C ILE A 130 -7.76 14.50 -10.18
N MET A 131 -8.92 15.14 -10.35
CA MET A 131 -9.51 15.38 -11.68
C MET A 131 -8.61 16.24 -12.56
N GLN A 132 -7.93 17.23 -11.98
CA GLN A 132 -6.94 18.03 -12.70
C GLN A 132 -5.77 17.17 -13.18
N LEU A 133 -5.27 16.26 -12.34
CA LEU A 133 -4.22 15.31 -12.72
C LEU A 133 -4.67 14.36 -13.85
N LEU A 134 -5.91 13.87 -13.81
CA LEU A 134 -6.47 13.06 -14.91
C LEU A 134 -6.48 13.84 -16.23
N ARG A 135 -6.86 15.12 -16.20
CA ARG A 135 -6.85 16.00 -17.39
C ARG A 135 -5.43 16.24 -17.91
N ASP A 136 -4.47 16.47 -17.01
CA ASP A 136 -3.08 16.72 -17.37
C ASP A 136 -2.46 15.47 -18.02
N ASN A 137 -2.72 14.29 -17.46
CA ASN A 137 -2.30 13.01 -18.04
C ASN A 137 -2.92 12.76 -19.41
N LEU A 138 -4.23 12.99 -19.57
CA LEU A 138 -4.89 12.85 -20.87
C LEU A 138 -4.26 13.76 -21.93
N THR A 139 -4.00 15.02 -21.57
CA THR A 139 -3.38 15.99 -22.49
C THR A 139 -1.99 15.53 -22.93
N LEU A 140 -1.18 15.05 -21.98
CA LEU A 140 0.16 14.50 -22.24
C LEU A 140 0.08 13.32 -23.23
N TRP A 141 -0.76 12.33 -22.94
CA TRP A 141 -0.84 11.10 -23.73
C TRP A 141 -1.45 11.32 -25.13
N THR A 142 -2.41 12.25 -25.26
CA THR A 142 -2.96 12.62 -26.56
C THR A 142 -1.97 13.41 -27.43
N SER A 143 -1.01 14.09 -26.80
CA SER A 143 0.04 14.83 -27.52
C SER A 143 1.13 13.87 -28.04
N ASP A 144 1.51 12.86 -27.24
CA ASP A 144 2.45 11.82 -27.66
C ASP A 144 1.89 10.97 -28.83
N THR A 145 0.62 10.58 -28.76
CA THR A 145 -0.02 9.75 -29.80
C THR A 145 -0.22 10.49 -31.13
N GLN A 146 -0.44 11.82 -31.12
CA GLN A 146 -0.49 12.62 -32.36
C GLN A 146 0.89 12.86 -32.99
N GLY A 147 1.98 12.65 -32.25
CA GLY A 147 3.35 12.80 -32.77
C GLY A 147 3.81 11.66 -33.66
N ASP A 148 3.32 10.43 -33.44
CA ASP A 148 3.75 9.22 -34.16
C ASP A 148 2.95 8.92 -35.45
N GLU A 149 1.75 9.48 -35.60
CA GLU A 149 0.89 9.23 -36.79
C GLU A 149 1.19 10.18 -37.97
N ALA A 150 2.01 11.22 -37.77
CA ALA A 150 2.26 12.25 -38.79
C ALA A 150 3.41 11.96 -39.77
N GLU A 151 4.14 10.84 -39.64
CA GLU A 151 5.32 10.55 -40.50
C GLU A 151 5.15 9.38 -41.50
N GLN A 152 3.91 8.99 -41.87
CA GLN A 152 3.70 7.94 -42.90
C GLN A 152 2.82 8.30 -44.10
N GLY A 153 2.52 9.57 -44.32
CA GLY A 153 1.79 9.99 -45.51
C GLY A 153 2.28 11.32 -46.05
N GLU A 154 3.28 11.29 -46.94
CA GLU A 154 3.40 12.15 -48.14
C GLU A 154 4.84 12.13 -48.71
N CYS A 155 5.06 11.42 -49.82
CA CYS A 155 5.69 11.96 -51.03
C CYS A 155 5.63 10.90 -52.14
N GLY A 156 4.48 10.86 -52.81
CA GLY A 156 4.21 9.92 -53.90
C GLY A 156 3.31 10.56 -54.93
N GLY A 157 3.83 11.57 -55.63
CA GLY A 157 3.24 12.05 -56.87
C GLY A 157 3.35 13.55 -57.03
N GLU A 158 4.16 13.99 -58.00
CA GLU A 158 3.84 15.13 -58.87
C GLU A 158 4.84 15.18 -60.05
N ASN A 159 4.27 14.97 -61.24
CA ASN A 159 4.71 15.26 -62.62
C ASN A 159 5.87 14.49 -63.27
#